data_AF-A0A5U3CVT5-F1
#
_entry.id   AF-A0A5U3CVT5-F1
#
_cell.length_a   1.000
_cell.length_b   1.000
_cell.length_c   1.000
_cell.angle_alpha   90.00
_cell.angle_beta   90.00
_cell.angle_gamma   90.00
#
_symmetry.space_group_name_H-M   'P 1'
#
loop_
_entity.id
_entity.type
_entity.pdbx_description
1 polymer ?
#
loop_
_entity_poly.entity_id
_entity_poly.type
_entity_poly.pdbx_seq_one_letter_code
_entity_poly.pdbx_strand_id
1 'polypeptide(L)'
;MALTNRIFPYLLSGIACLMIPFVHAAELHVKGMPEFKDYPADINKGPFTTRLDLSSEQEKYSSYWKKITNSELKKPVNFAGHYRIYTDDKSTGNECLDHQGGVCGWVIDKLSGTVVVQLPAVAGTNVYQQVADNGTPVGEDFRIDTRKSSYLMILTGQAIPQKIEHDENGIPITNPCQTTYYILKNNQFSKVVEDKQGCSVD
;
A
#
# COMPACT_ATOMS: atom_id res chain seq x y z
N MET A 1 78.44 -27.11 2.75
CA MET A 1 78.33 -27.87 4.01
C MET A 1 77.06 -27.38 4.71
N ALA A 2 76.19 -28.34 5.09
CA ALA A 2 74.96 -28.31 5.90
C ALA A 2 74.42 -26.94 6.42
N LEU A 3 73.18 -26.56 6.09
CA LEU A 3 71.90 -26.90 6.77
C LEU A 3 71.80 -26.38 8.22
N THR A 4 70.89 -25.41 8.44
CA THR A 4 69.77 -25.44 9.42
C THR A 4 69.12 -24.04 9.45
N ASN A 5 67.85 -23.81 9.09
CA ASN A 5 66.53 -24.30 9.52
C ASN A 5 65.87 -23.38 10.57
N ARG A 6 64.58 -23.07 10.33
CA ARG A 6 63.53 -22.47 11.20
C ARG A 6 63.37 -20.94 11.23
N ILE A 7 62.18 -20.31 11.23
CA ILE A 7 60.78 -20.54 10.80
C ILE A 7 60.01 -19.26 11.25
N PHE A 8 59.25 -18.62 10.32
CA PHE A 8 58.00 -17.81 10.44
C PHE A 8 57.85 -16.62 11.42
N PRO A 9 56.86 -15.69 11.22
CA PRO A 9 56.04 -15.35 10.04
C PRO A 9 56.08 -13.86 9.62
N TYR A 10 55.65 -13.64 8.38
CA TYR A 10 55.23 -12.36 7.81
C TYR A 10 53.93 -11.85 8.47
N LEU A 11 53.93 -10.61 8.94
CA LEU A 11 52.73 -9.84 9.23
C LEU A 11 52.55 -8.80 8.10
N LEU A 12 51.92 -9.22 7.01
CA LEU A 12 51.47 -8.30 5.95
C LEU A 12 50.06 -7.83 6.32
N SER A 13 50.00 -6.64 6.92
CA SER A 13 48.77 -5.88 7.11
C SER A 13 48.27 -5.39 5.75
N GLY A 14 47.34 -6.14 5.16
CA GLY A 14 46.58 -5.72 3.99
C GLY A 14 45.33 -4.95 4.43
N ILE A 15 45.41 -3.61 4.43
CA ILE A 15 44.22 -2.77 4.55
C ILE A 15 43.58 -2.71 3.16
N ALA A 16 42.63 -3.62 2.90
CA ALA A 16 41.71 -3.50 1.78
C ALA A 16 40.68 -2.42 2.12
N CYS A 17 40.88 -1.22 1.56
CA CYS A 17 39.92 -0.12 1.65
C CYS A 17 38.71 -0.45 0.77
N LEU A 18 37.70 -1.07 1.39
CA LEU A 18 36.36 -1.26 0.81
C LEU A 18 35.69 0.11 0.69
N MET A 19 35.83 0.72 -0.49
CA MET A 19 35.05 1.89 -0.91
C MET A 19 33.60 1.44 -1.13
N ILE A 20 32.78 1.52 -0.08
CA ILE A 20 31.33 1.38 -0.20
C ILE A 20 30.82 2.63 -0.92
N PRO A 21 30.21 2.54 -2.11
CA PRO A 21 29.56 3.69 -2.71
C PRO A 21 28.38 4.08 -1.82
N PHE A 22 28.48 5.25 -1.19
CA PHE A 22 27.36 5.92 -0.55
C PHE A 22 26.29 6.17 -1.62
N VAL A 23 25.30 5.28 -1.71
CA VAL A 23 24.04 5.56 -2.36
C VAL A 23 23.39 6.66 -1.53
N HIS A 24 23.58 7.91 -1.96
CA HIS A 24 22.82 9.02 -1.42
C HIS A 24 21.36 8.77 -1.77
N ALA A 25 20.57 8.36 -0.78
CA ALA A 25 19.14 8.49 -0.84
C ALA A 25 18.87 9.98 -1.05
N ALA A 26 18.40 10.36 -2.24
CA ALA A 26 17.91 11.70 -2.47
C ALA A 26 16.67 11.87 -1.58
N GLU A 27 16.83 12.52 -0.42
CA GLU A 27 15.72 13.03 0.34
C GLU A 27 14.99 14.05 -0.55
N LEU A 28 13.87 13.61 -1.11
CA LEU A 28 12.95 14.49 -1.81
C LEU A 28 12.37 15.42 -0.75
N HIS A 29 12.99 16.59 -0.56
CA HIS A 29 12.43 17.68 0.23
C HIS A 29 11.12 18.12 -0.44
N VAL A 30 9.99 17.52 -0.05
CA VAL A 30 8.68 17.94 -0.53
C VAL A 30 8.30 19.21 0.23
N LYS A 31 8.30 20.34 -0.49
CA LYS A 31 7.83 21.63 0.00
C LYS A 31 6.30 21.61 -0.02
N GLY A 32 5.67 21.02 1.01
CA GLY A 32 4.21 20.90 1.15
C GLY A 32 3.69 19.47 1.07
N MET A 33 2.39 19.26 1.29
CA MET A 33 1.78 17.94 1.09
C MET A 33 1.76 17.58 -0.41
N PRO A 34 2.00 16.31 -0.80
CA PRO A 34 1.99 15.87 -2.19
C PRO A 34 0.69 16.20 -2.92
N GLU A 35 0.77 16.79 -4.12
CA GLU A 35 -0.40 17.04 -4.96
C GLU A 35 -0.44 16.09 -6.17
N PHE A 36 -1.63 15.83 -6.70
CA PHE A 36 -1.80 14.93 -7.85
C PHE A 36 -0.97 15.33 -9.08
N LYS A 37 -0.76 16.63 -9.30
CA LYS A 37 0.02 17.16 -10.43
C LYS A 37 1.50 16.78 -10.37
N ASP A 38 2.02 16.49 -9.18
CA ASP A 38 3.43 16.16 -8.96
C ASP A 38 3.76 14.71 -9.36
N TYR A 39 2.73 13.89 -9.58
CA TYR A 39 2.84 12.47 -9.93
C TYR A 39 2.04 12.14 -11.21
N PRO A 40 2.36 12.75 -12.36
CA PRO A 40 1.55 12.60 -13.56
C PRO A 40 1.54 11.15 -14.08
N ALA A 41 0.39 10.73 -14.60
CA ALA A 41 0.21 9.45 -15.28
C ALA A 41 -0.42 9.67 -16.67
N ASP A 42 0.11 8.97 -17.67
CA ASP A 42 -0.43 9.00 -19.02
C ASP A 42 -1.79 8.29 -19.06
N ILE A 43 -2.82 9.00 -19.52
CA ILE A 43 -4.17 8.44 -19.61
C ILE A 43 -4.24 7.52 -20.83
N ASN A 44 -4.38 6.22 -20.57
CA ASN A 44 -4.63 5.23 -21.59
C ASN A 44 -6.09 5.32 -22.06
N LYS A 45 -6.31 5.22 -23.38
CA LYS A 45 -7.64 5.32 -23.99
C LYS A 45 -8.23 3.95 -24.41
N GLY A 46 -7.52 2.86 -24.10
CA GLY A 46 -7.88 1.50 -24.45
C GLY A 46 -7.16 0.97 -25.71
N PRO A 47 -7.57 -0.21 -26.20
CA PRO A 47 -8.73 -0.99 -25.73
C PRO A 47 -8.52 -1.55 -24.31
N PHE A 48 -9.58 -1.52 -23.50
CA PHE A 48 -9.60 -2.16 -22.18
C PHE A 48 -10.22 -3.54 -22.29
N THR A 49 -9.71 -4.49 -21.52
CA THR A 49 -10.31 -5.82 -21.46
C THR A 49 -11.65 -5.80 -20.74
N THR A 50 -12.51 -6.75 -21.11
CA THR A 50 -13.79 -7.03 -20.44
C THR A 50 -13.76 -8.33 -19.65
N ARG A 51 -12.64 -9.06 -19.68
CA ARG A 51 -12.46 -10.34 -19.00
C ARG A 51 -11.58 -10.13 -17.77
N LEU A 52 -12.08 -10.57 -16.62
CA LEU A 52 -11.32 -10.64 -15.38
C LEU A 52 -10.37 -11.83 -15.46
N ASP A 53 -9.09 -11.59 -15.19
CA ASP A 53 -8.05 -12.60 -15.11
C ASP A 53 -7.61 -12.75 -13.65
N LEU A 54 -7.95 -13.88 -13.05
CA LEU A 54 -7.77 -14.15 -11.63
C LEU A 54 -6.58 -15.08 -11.40
N SER A 55 -5.75 -14.74 -10.42
CA SER A 55 -4.74 -15.66 -9.91
C SER A 55 -5.37 -16.89 -9.24
N SER A 56 -4.59 -17.95 -9.07
CA SER A 56 -5.05 -19.17 -8.38
C SER A 56 -5.49 -18.93 -6.93
N GLU A 57 -4.98 -17.88 -6.29
CA GLU A 57 -5.43 -17.46 -4.96
C GLU A 57 -6.80 -16.75 -5.04
N GLN A 58 -6.93 -15.77 -5.92
CA GLN A 58 -8.16 -15.00 -6.11
C GLN A 58 -9.33 -15.87 -6.62
N GLU A 59 -9.03 -16.98 -7.29
CA GLU A 59 -10.04 -17.98 -7.66
C GLU A 59 -10.67 -18.67 -6.44
N LYS A 60 -10.08 -18.57 -5.25
CA LYS A 60 -10.64 -19.11 -4.00
C LYS A 60 -11.46 -18.07 -3.23
N TYR A 61 -11.42 -16.80 -3.63
CA TYR A 61 -12.20 -15.74 -3.00
C TYR A 61 -13.69 -15.92 -3.24
N SER A 62 -14.49 -15.22 -2.43
CA SER A 62 -15.94 -15.35 -2.46
C SER A 62 -16.55 -15.03 -3.83
N SER A 63 -17.69 -15.67 -4.13
CA SER A 63 -18.47 -15.36 -5.33
C SER A 63 -18.96 -13.91 -5.34
N TYR A 64 -19.19 -13.33 -4.16
CA TYR A 64 -19.51 -11.94 -3.98
C TYR A 64 -18.37 -11.05 -4.47
N TRP A 65 -17.14 -11.29 -3.99
CA TRP A 65 -15.95 -10.57 -4.43
C TRP A 65 -15.80 -10.64 -5.97
N LYS A 66 -15.83 -11.85 -6.55
CA LYS A 66 -15.69 -12.02 -8.01
C LYS A 66 -16.74 -11.24 -8.79
N LYS A 67 -17.98 -11.20 -8.30
CA LYS A 67 -19.10 -10.46 -8.92
C LYS A 67 -18.84 -8.95 -8.89
N ILE A 68 -18.44 -8.39 -7.74
CA ILE A 68 -18.16 -6.96 -7.64
C ILE A 68 -16.94 -6.59 -8.48
N THR A 69 -15.84 -7.35 -8.42
CA THR A 69 -14.61 -7.08 -9.20
C THR A 69 -14.90 -7.06 -10.69
N ASN A 70 -15.71 -8.00 -11.18
CA ASN A 70 -16.12 -8.03 -12.58
C ASN A 70 -17.06 -6.86 -12.97
N SER A 71 -17.88 -6.38 -12.04
CA SER A 71 -18.69 -5.17 -12.23
C SER A 71 -17.81 -3.92 -12.32
N GLU A 72 -16.84 -3.81 -11.41
CA GLU A 72 -15.87 -2.72 -11.37
C GLU A 72 -14.98 -2.71 -12.63
N LEU A 73 -14.53 -3.87 -13.12
CA LEU A 73 -13.79 -3.99 -14.38
C LEU A 73 -14.53 -3.36 -15.58
N LYS A 74 -15.86 -3.27 -15.57
CA LYS A 74 -16.63 -2.65 -16.67
C LYS A 74 -16.76 -1.14 -16.54
N LYS A 75 -16.52 -0.57 -15.35
CA LYS A 75 -16.60 0.87 -15.10
C LYS A 75 -15.35 1.60 -15.62
N PRO A 76 -15.40 2.91 -15.88
CA PRO A 76 -14.25 3.67 -16.39
C PRO A 76 -13.02 3.62 -15.47
N VAL A 77 -11.84 3.86 -16.06
CA VAL A 77 -10.62 4.19 -15.30
C VAL A 77 -10.88 5.31 -14.30
N ASN A 78 -10.31 5.22 -13.10
CA ASN A 78 -10.30 6.31 -12.11
C ASN A 78 -8.90 6.59 -11.53
N PHE A 79 -7.88 5.78 -11.86
CA PHE A 79 -6.57 5.88 -11.22
C PHE A 79 -5.43 5.59 -12.20
N ALA A 80 -4.32 6.34 -12.11
CA ALA A 80 -3.03 6.00 -12.71
C ALA A 80 -3.07 5.54 -14.19
N GLY A 81 -3.81 6.28 -15.01
CA GLY A 81 -3.87 6.17 -16.45
C GLY A 81 -4.76 5.06 -17.00
N HIS A 82 -4.70 3.89 -16.39
CA HIS A 82 -5.34 2.67 -16.88
C HIS A 82 -5.89 1.76 -15.77
N TYR A 83 -5.72 2.15 -14.50
CA TYR A 83 -6.22 1.38 -13.38
C TYR A 83 -7.62 1.82 -12.97
N ARG A 84 -8.30 0.87 -12.33
CA ARG A 84 -9.46 1.15 -11.52
C ARG A 84 -9.23 0.68 -10.10
N ILE A 85 -9.24 1.60 -9.15
CA ILE A 85 -9.34 1.26 -7.73
C ILE A 85 -10.81 1.28 -7.30
N TYR A 86 -11.19 0.34 -6.44
CA TYR A 86 -12.49 0.33 -5.78
C TYR A 86 -12.35 -0.22 -4.36
N THR A 87 -13.33 0.11 -3.52
CA THR A 87 -13.47 -0.42 -2.17
C THR A 87 -14.85 -1.03 -1.96
N ASP A 88 -14.96 -1.87 -0.95
CA ASP A 88 -16.16 -2.59 -0.58
C ASP A 88 -16.16 -2.91 0.92
N ASP A 89 -17.29 -2.69 1.58
CA ASP A 89 -17.51 -2.89 3.03
C ASP A 89 -18.34 -4.16 3.34
N LYS A 90 -18.63 -4.96 2.32
CA LYS A 90 -19.48 -6.17 2.40
C LYS A 90 -18.72 -7.45 2.12
N SER A 91 -17.46 -7.36 1.72
CA SER A 91 -16.56 -8.49 1.54
C SER A 91 -16.12 -9.00 2.91
N THR A 92 -16.36 -10.27 3.20
CA THR A 92 -16.13 -10.84 4.55
C THR A 92 -15.32 -12.14 4.55
N GLY A 93 -14.80 -12.58 3.40
CA GLY A 93 -13.94 -13.76 3.31
C GLY A 93 -12.46 -13.43 3.44
N ASN A 94 -11.61 -14.43 3.16
CA ASN A 94 -10.15 -14.28 3.15
C ASN A 94 -9.66 -13.12 2.27
N GLU A 95 -10.41 -12.74 1.22
CA GLU A 95 -10.11 -11.55 0.39
C GLU A 95 -10.03 -10.25 1.21
N CYS A 96 -10.69 -10.22 2.37
CA CYS A 96 -10.79 -9.12 3.32
C CYS A 96 -10.34 -9.55 4.72
N LEU A 97 -9.40 -10.50 4.80
CA LEU A 97 -8.84 -11.05 6.05
C LEU A 97 -9.90 -11.51 7.07
N ASP A 98 -11.07 -11.96 6.59
CA ASP A 98 -12.22 -12.37 7.42
C ASP A 98 -12.73 -11.29 8.38
N HIS A 99 -12.39 -10.01 8.15
CA HIS A 99 -12.87 -8.89 8.95
C HIS A 99 -14.31 -8.52 8.58
N GLN A 100 -15.26 -8.83 9.46
CA GLN A 100 -16.62 -8.36 9.33
C GLN A 100 -16.71 -6.85 9.63
N GLY A 101 -17.30 -6.09 8.70
CA GLY A 101 -17.49 -4.64 8.83
C GLY A 101 -16.25 -3.80 8.47
N GLY A 102 -15.20 -4.42 7.94
CA GLY A 102 -14.04 -3.73 7.39
C GLY A 102 -14.23 -3.32 5.93
N VAL A 103 -13.61 -2.22 5.55
CA VAL A 103 -13.47 -1.77 4.17
C VAL A 103 -12.22 -2.39 3.57
N CYS A 104 -12.41 -3.14 2.50
CA CYS A 104 -11.35 -3.71 1.68
C CYS A 104 -11.36 -3.08 0.29
N GLY A 105 -10.24 -3.19 -0.43
CA GLY A 105 -10.15 -2.60 -1.74
C GLY A 105 -9.06 -3.21 -2.60
N TRP A 106 -9.24 -3.07 -3.90
CA TRP A 106 -8.39 -3.68 -4.92
C TRP A 106 -8.19 -2.73 -6.08
N VAL A 107 -7.03 -2.86 -6.72
CA VAL A 107 -6.68 -2.16 -7.95
C VAL A 107 -6.73 -3.16 -9.10
N ILE A 108 -7.57 -2.86 -10.09
CA ILE A 108 -7.69 -3.61 -11.34
C ILE A 108 -6.86 -2.90 -12.41
N ASP A 109 -5.94 -3.60 -13.04
CA ASP A 109 -5.37 -3.17 -14.32
C ASP A 109 -6.40 -3.42 -15.43
N LYS A 110 -6.92 -2.37 -16.07
CA LYS A 110 -7.93 -2.52 -17.12
C LYS A 110 -7.37 -2.97 -18.47
N LEU A 111 -6.05 -2.96 -18.66
CA LEU A 111 -5.44 -3.47 -19.88
C LEU A 111 -5.41 -5.00 -19.85
N SER A 112 -4.91 -5.57 -18.74
CA SER A 112 -4.81 -7.03 -18.55
C SER A 112 -6.08 -7.67 -17.96
N GLY A 113 -6.85 -6.92 -17.17
CA GLY A 113 -8.01 -7.43 -16.44
C GLY A 113 -7.62 -8.12 -15.14
N THR A 114 -6.37 -7.96 -14.70
CA THR A 114 -5.87 -8.55 -13.46
C THR A 114 -6.12 -7.63 -12.27
N VAL A 115 -6.34 -8.22 -11.10
CA VAL A 115 -6.26 -7.49 -9.82
C VAL A 115 -4.80 -7.48 -9.39
N VAL A 116 -4.18 -6.30 -9.44
CA VAL A 116 -2.72 -6.16 -9.32
C VAL A 116 -2.25 -5.92 -7.90
N VAL A 117 -3.07 -5.29 -7.05
CA VAL A 117 -2.74 -5.04 -5.63
C VAL A 117 -4.02 -4.78 -4.83
N GLN A 118 -3.99 -5.12 -3.54
CA GLN A 118 -4.99 -4.67 -2.55
C GLN A 118 -4.66 -3.26 -2.05
N LEU A 119 -5.50 -2.69 -1.18
CA LEU A 119 -5.14 -1.47 -0.43
C LEU A 119 -3.78 -1.61 0.28
N PRO A 120 -3.04 -0.51 0.46
CA PRO A 120 -1.76 -0.55 1.13
C PRO A 120 -1.90 -1.09 2.55
N ALA A 121 -0.94 -1.91 2.96
CA ALA A 121 -0.96 -2.47 4.31
C ALA A 121 -0.40 -1.47 5.33
N VAL A 122 -1.06 -1.36 6.48
CA VAL A 122 -0.63 -0.59 7.66
C VAL A 122 -0.65 -1.54 8.84
N ALA A 123 0.47 -1.64 9.56
CA ALA A 123 0.61 -2.57 10.69
C ALA A 123 0.16 -4.01 10.39
N GLY A 124 0.45 -4.51 9.18
CA GLY A 124 0.16 -5.88 8.74
C GLY A 124 -1.24 -6.10 8.17
N THR A 125 -2.17 -5.16 8.29
CA THR A 125 -3.53 -5.26 7.71
C THR A 125 -3.68 -4.36 6.50
N ASN A 126 -4.56 -4.72 5.56
CA ASN A 126 -5.03 -3.87 4.46
C ASN A 126 -6.54 -3.61 4.53
N VAL A 127 -7.12 -3.84 5.70
CA VAL A 127 -8.54 -3.68 5.99
C VAL A 127 -8.72 -2.46 6.88
N TYR A 128 -9.68 -1.60 6.56
CA TYR A 128 -9.86 -0.31 7.21
C TYR A 128 -11.25 -0.22 7.86
N GLN A 129 -11.40 0.61 8.89
CA GLN A 129 -12.72 0.92 9.44
C GLN A 129 -13.51 1.78 8.46
N GLN A 130 -14.83 1.58 8.37
CA GLN A 130 -15.70 2.43 7.58
C GLN A 130 -15.79 3.85 8.14
N VAL A 131 -15.87 3.96 9.46
CA VAL A 131 -15.82 5.21 10.22
C VAL A 131 -14.71 5.06 11.24
N ALA A 132 -13.73 5.95 11.19
CA ALA A 132 -12.57 5.94 12.05
C ALA A 132 -12.76 6.84 13.27
N ASP A 133 -12.17 6.45 14.39
CA ASP A 133 -12.14 7.29 15.59
C ASP A 133 -11.11 8.41 15.40
N ASN A 134 -11.60 9.65 15.38
CA ASN A 134 -10.78 10.85 15.31
C ASN A 134 -10.94 11.74 16.55
N GLY A 135 -11.48 11.20 17.65
CA GLY A 135 -11.75 11.95 18.88
C GLY A 135 -13.03 12.80 18.83
N THR A 136 -13.90 12.59 17.85
CA THR A 136 -15.21 13.27 17.73
C THR A 136 -16.38 12.30 17.90
N PRO A 137 -17.60 12.78 18.23
CA PRO A 137 -18.78 11.91 18.35
C PRO A 137 -19.20 11.21 17.06
N VAL A 138 -18.80 11.72 15.89
CA VAL A 138 -19.22 11.21 14.58
C VAL A 138 -18.15 10.39 13.86
N GLY A 139 -16.87 10.55 14.22
CA GLY A 139 -15.74 9.93 13.52
C GLY A 139 -15.44 10.57 12.16
N GLU A 140 -14.45 10.03 11.46
CA GLU A 140 -14.11 10.38 10.06
C GLU A 140 -14.40 9.20 9.14
N ASP A 141 -15.10 9.43 8.04
CA ASP A 141 -15.38 8.38 7.05
C ASP A 141 -14.11 7.95 6.32
N PHE A 142 -13.99 6.65 6.04
CA PHE A 142 -12.95 6.14 5.16
C PHE A 142 -13.04 6.76 3.77
N ARG A 143 -11.92 7.30 3.27
CA ARG A 143 -11.86 7.96 1.96
C ARG A 143 -10.62 7.58 1.19
N ILE A 144 -10.79 7.39 -0.12
CA ILE A 144 -9.70 7.32 -1.08
C ILE A 144 -9.92 8.38 -2.17
N ASP A 145 -8.93 9.27 -2.32
CA ASP A 145 -8.89 10.25 -3.40
C ASP A 145 -7.86 9.82 -4.47
N THR A 146 -8.31 9.76 -5.72
CA THR A 146 -7.48 9.38 -6.88
C THR A 146 -7.80 10.23 -8.10
N ARG A 147 -6.86 10.26 -9.06
CA ARG A 147 -7.09 10.82 -10.39
C ARG A 147 -6.60 9.88 -11.48
N LYS A 148 -7.31 9.87 -12.61
CA LYS A 148 -6.88 9.15 -13.83
C LYS A 148 -5.52 9.61 -14.33
N SER A 149 -5.20 10.89 -14.14
CA SER A 149 -3.95 11.51 -14.62
C SER A 149 -2.83 11.49 -13.58
N SER A 150 -2.95 10.69 -12.50
CA SER A 150 -1.96 10.69 -11.43
C SER A 150 -1.70 9.30 -10.85
N TYR A 151 -0.44 9.02 -10.52
CA TYR A 151 -0.02 7.85 -9.75
C TYR A 151 -0.23 8.02 -8.24
N LEU A 152 -0.57 9.23 -7.78
CA LEU A 152 -0.83 9.51 -6.38
C LEU A 152 -2.24 9.02 -5.98
N MET A 153 -2.29 8.34 -4.84
CA MET A 153 -3.49 7.99 -4.10
C MET A 153 -3.38 8.58 -2.70
N ILE A 154 -4.44 9.23 -2.23
CA ILE A 154 -4.55 9.74 -0.87
C ILE A 154 -5.58 8.87 -0.15
N LEU A 155 -5.20 8.28 0.98
CA LEU A 155 -6.07 7.43 1.78
C LEU A 155 -6.21 8.04 3.16
N THR A 156 -7.45 8.32 3.57
CA THR A 156 -7.81 8.76 4.93
C THR A 156 -8.59 7.64 5.60
N GLY A 157 -8.13 7.21 6.77
CA GLY A 157 -8.84 6.21 7.56
C GLY A 157 -7.99 5.54 8.64
N GLN A 158 -8.60 4.55 9.29
CA GLN A 158 -8.02 3.78 10.40
C GLN A 158 -7.95 2.30 10.02
N ALA A 159 -6.73 1.75 9.93
CA ALA A 159 -6.53 0.35 9.61
C ALA A 159 -6.94 -0.53 10.82
N ILE A 160 -7.63 -1.65 10.58
CA ILE A 160 -8.07 -2.57 11.63
C ILE A 160 -6.92 -3.54 11.98
N PRO A 161 -6.38 -3.52 13.21
CA PRO A 161 -5.31 -4.44 13.61
C PRO A 161 -5.69 -5.90 13.34
N GLN A 162 -4.78 -6.69 12.75
CA GLN A 162 -5.01 -8.13 12.51
C GLN A 162 -5.27 -8.90 13.80
N LYS A 163 -4.73 -8.40 14.91
CA LYS A 163 -4.93 -8.93 16.25
C LYS A 163 -5.28 -7.76 17.17
N ILE A 164 -6.42 -7.87 17.85
CA ILE A 164 -6.83 -6.90 18.86
C ILE A 164 -6.06 -7.22 20.14
N GLU A 165 -5.17 -6.32 20.52
CA GLU A 165 -4.53 -6.29 21.83
C GLU A 165 -5.28 -5.30 22.72
N HIS A 166 -5.11 -5.42 24.03
CA HIS A 166 -5.74 -4.53 25.00
C HIS A 166 -4.68 -3.89 25.90
N ASP A 167 -4.90 -2.65 26.30
CA ASP A 167 -4.06 -1.97 27.27
C ASP A 167 -4.29 -2.49 28.70
N GLU A 168 -3.60 -1.88 29.67
CA GLU A 168 -3.71 -2.25 31.10
C GLU A 168 -5.12 -2.08 31.68
N ASN A 169 -5.98 -1.29 31.03
CA ASN A 169 -7.36 -1.03 31.43
C ASN A 169 -8.37 -1.90 30.66
N GLY A 170 -7.89 -2.79 29.78
CA GLY A 170 -8.74 -3.63 28.94
C GLY A 170 -9.34 -2.90 27.74
N ILE A 171 -8.81 -1.74 27.35
CA ILE A 171 -9.26 -0.99 26.18
C ILE A 171 -8.56 -1.55 24.93
N PRO A 172 -9.30 -1.86 23.85
CA PRO A 172 -8.70 -2.30 22.59
C PRO A 172 -7.70 -1.28 22.05
N ILE A 173 -6.48 -1.74 21.76
CA ILE A 173 -5.45 -0.93 21.11
C ILE A 173 -5.77 -0.90 19.61
N THR A 174 -6.09 0.29 19.10
CA THR A 174 -6.39 0.53 17.68
C THR A 174 -5.23 1.25 16.99
N ASN A 175 -5.17 1.15 15.66
CA ASN A 175 -4.30 2.04 14.89
C ASN A 175 -4.90 3.46 14.90
N PRO A 176 -4.07 4.51 14.83
CA PRO A 176 -4.59 5.87 14.69
C PRO A 176 -5.28 6.06 13.34
N CYS A 177 -6.30 6.92 13.31
CA CYS A 177 -6.78 7.47 12.06
C CYS A 177 -5.75 8.46 11.49
N GLN A 178 -5.42 8.33 10.21
CA GLN A 178 -4.44 9.19 9.55
C GLN A 178 -4.76 9.36 8.06
N THR A 179 -4.19 10.40 7.44
CA THR A 179 -4.15 10.54 5.98
C THR A 179 -2.77 10.15 5.47
N THR A 180 -2.71 9.16 4.58
CA THR A 180 -1.45 8.66 4.01
C THR A 180 -1.45 8.78 2.50
N TYR A 181 -0.35 9.27 1.96
CA TYR A 181 -0.14 9.50 0.54
C TYR A 181 0.70 8.36 -0.02
N TYR A 182 0.20 7.71 -1.06
CA TYR A 182 0.87 6.59 -1.72
C TYR A 182 1.04 6.86 -3.21
N ILE A 183 2.13 6.35 -3.77
CA ILE A 183 2.27 6.21 -5.22
C ILE A 183 2.07 4.75 -5.61
N LEU A 184 1.30 4.52 -6.69
CA LEU A 184 1.25 3.20 -7.33
C LEU A 184 2.29 3.16 -8.46
N LYS A 185 3.33 2.35 -8.31
CA LYS A 185 4.30 2.05 -9.39
C LYS A 185 4.63 0.57 -9.38
N ASN A 186 4.81 -0.02 -10.55
CA ASN A 186 5.09 -1.45 -10.70
C ASN A 186 4.09 -2.33 -9.92
N ASN A 187 2.80 -1.97 -9.97
CA ASN A 187 1.73 -2.68 -9.26
C ASN A 187 1.92 -2.75 -7.72
N GLN A 188 2.65 -1.81 -7.13
CA GLN A 188 2.88 -1.74 -5.70
C GLN A 188 2.68 -0.32 -5.18
N PHE A 189 2.11 -0.21 -3.98
CA PHE A 189 2.00 1.06 -3.27
C PHE A 189 3.30 1.36 -2.52
N SER A 190 3.84 2.56 -2.69
CA SER A 190 4.93 3.09 -1.86
C SER A 190 4.44 4.33 -1.12
N LYS A 191 4.62 4.35 0.21
CA LYS A 191 4.27 5.52 1.04
C LYS A 191 5.19 6.69 0.70
N VAL A 192 4.60 7.85 0.46
CA VAL A 192 5.31 9.12 0.22
C VAL A 192 5.40 9.91 1.51
N VAL A 193 4.24 10.18 2.12
CA VAL A 193 4.15 10.91 3.39
C VAL A 193 2.92 10.42 4.16
N GLU A 194 2.98 10.61 5.47
CA GLU A 194 1.91 10.30 6.42
C GLU A 194 1.60 11.56 7.21
N ASP A 195 0.33 11.94 7.22
CA ASP A 195 -0.22 13.01 8.05
C ASP A 195 -1.05 12.38 9.17
N LYS A 196 -0.45 12.35 10.37
CA LYS A 196 -1.09 11.81 11.59
C LYS A 196 -2.25 12.66 12.10
N GLN A 197 -2.35 13.90 11.63
CA GLN A 197 -3.47 14.80 11.93
C GLN A 197 -4.51 14.79 10.80
N GLY A 198 -4.29 13.98 9.76
CA GLY A 198 -5.13 13.99 8.57
C GLY A 198 -6.57 13.48 8.75
N CYS A 199 -6.92 12.97 9.94
CA CYS A 199 -8.31 12.72 10.34
C CYS A 199 -8.82 13.68 11.42
N SER A 200 -7.93 14.52 11.97
CA SER A 200 -8.31 15.57 12.91
C SER A 200 -9.14 16.60 12.16
N VAL A 201 -10.27 16.98 12.74
CA VAL A 201 -11.00 18.18 12.33
C VAL A 201 -10.23 19.40 12.84
N ASP A 202 -9.98 20.36 11.94
CA ASP A 202 -9.55 21.71 12.30
C ASP A 202 -10.51 22.39 13.29
#